data_AF-A0A0R2XBV9-F1
#
_entry.id   AF-A0A0R2XBV9-F1
#
_cell.length_a   1.000
_cell.length_b   1.000
_cell.length_c   1.000
_cell.angle_alpha   90.00
_cell.angle_beta   90.00
_cell.angle_gamma   90.00
#
_symmetry.space_group_name_H-M   'P 1'
#
loop_
_entity.id
_entity.type
_entity.pdbx_description
1 polymer ?
#
loop_
_entity_poly.entity_id
_entity_poly.type
_entity_poly.pdbx_seq_one_letter_code
_entity_poly.pdbx_strand_id
1 'polypeptide(L)'
;SGRIVGVFPEGGLRAGATSVLEGARMKEGISLLAAKSGCCVRPAVIVGSDQLYVGRNWLRRPRVVIAVGEPISAPRGKEDRKRWTDQLASEMRKLYAEVKRSHRLEDVVLPKTPQERWKAGR
;
A
#
# COMPACT_ATOMS: atom_id res chain seq x y z
N SER A 1 18.57 17.79 -4.81
CA SER A 1 17.81 17.19 -5.93
C SER A 1 16.47 16.68 -5.41
N GLY A 2 15.33 17.07 -6.00
CA GLY A 2 13.99 16.64 -5.57
C GLY A 2 13.49 15.43 -6.36
N ARG A 3 13.86 14.21 -5.92
CA ARG A 3 13.43 12.96 -6.56
C ARG A 3 12.16 12.43 -5.91
N ILE A 4 11.30 11.79 -6.71
CA ILE A 4 10.16 11.02 -6.21
C ILE A 4 10.69 9.68 -5.67
N VAL A 5 10.27 9.30 -4.47
CA VAL A 5 10.66 8.06 -3.81
C VAL A 5 9.42 7.26 -3.43
N GLY A 6 9.37 6.00 -3.86
CA GLY A 6 8.36 5.03 -3.40
C GLY A 6 8.88 4.27 -2.17
N VAL A 7 8.08 4.22 -1.10
CA VAL A 7 8.44 3.50 0.13
C VAL A 7 7.32 2.55 0.50
N PHE A 8 7.65 1.26 0.68
CA PHE A 8 6.73 0.26 1.20
C PHE A 8 6.91 0.15 2.72
N PRO A 9 6.00 0.71 3.54
CA PRO A 9 6.22 0.82 4.99
C PRO A 9 6.22 -0.54 5.71
N GLU A 10 5.76 -1.59 5.04
CA GLU A 10 5.71 -2.96 5.54
C GLU A 10 7.06 -3.69 5.44
N GLY A 11 7.98 -3.21 4.59
CA GLY A 11 9.28 -3.86 4.31
C GLY A 11 9.18 -5.18 3.55
N GLY A 12 8.04 -5.45 2.90
CA GLY A 12 7.76 -6.64 2.09
C GLY A 12 6.30 -6.67 1.67
N LEU A 13 5.93 -7.57 0.74
CA LEU A 13 4.52 -7.80 0.39
C LEU A 13 3.83 -8.51 1.55
N ARG A 14 2.83 -7.88 2.17
CA ARG A 14 1.96 -8.52 3.15
C ARG A 14 0.55 -8.66 2.57
N ALA A 15 -0.09 -9.76 2.91
CA ALA A 15 -1.48 -10.04 2.57
C ALA A 15 -2.27 -10.42 3.83
N GLY A 16 -3.58 -10.29 3.76
CA GLY A 16 -4.48 -10.56 4.88
C GLY A 16 -4.18 -9.70 6.12
N ALA A 17 -4.44 -10.23 7.31
CA ALA A 17 -4.34 -9.52 8.60
C ALA A 17 -2.96 -8.93 8.93
N THR A 18 -1.91 -9.28 8.16
CA THR A 18 -0.56 -8.74 8.33
C THR A 18 -0.27 -7.51 7.47
N SER A 19 -1.20 -7.11 6.60
CA SER A 19 -1.10 -5.89 5.79
C SER A 19 -1.63 -4.67 6.53
N VAL A 20 -0.97 -3.53 6.36
CA VAL A 20 -1.44 -2.21 6.82
C VAL A 20 -2.82 -1.90 6.28
N LEU A 21 -3.12 -2.37 5.06
CA LEU A 21 -4.42 -2.21 4.40
C LEU A 21 -5.56 -2.95 5.13
N GLU A 22 -5.24 -4.03 5.84
CA GLU A 22 -6.18 -4.84 6.61
C GLU A 22 -6.00 -4.64 8.13
N GLY A 23 -5.32 -3.57 8.54
CA GLY A 23 -5.27 -3.12 9.94
C GLY A 23 -3.93 -3.29 10.67
N ALA A 24 -2.90 -3.86 10.03
CA ALA A 24 -1.60 -4.00 10.69
C ALA A 24 -0.96 -2.64 11.02
N ARG A 25 -0.11 -2.62 12.06
CA ARG A 25 0.60 -1.41 12.49
C ARG A 25 1.64 -1.02 11.45
N MET A 26 1.59 0.24 11.03
CA MET A 26 2.61 0.84 10.17
C MET A 26 3.90 1.10 10.95
N LYS A 27 5.05 0.80 10.35
CA LYS A 27 6.36 1.03 10.99
C LYS A 27 6.65 2.52 11.12
N GLU A 28 7.14 2.94 12.28
CA GLU A 28 7.47 4.34 12.59
C GLU A 28 8.61 4.92 11.74
N GLY A 29 9.39 4.08 11.06
CA GLY A 29 10.47 4.53 10.16
C GLY A 29 9.99 5.49 9.06
N ILE A 30 8.73 5.39 8.62
CA ILE A 30 8.19 6.26 7.58
C ILE A 30 8.02 7.71 8.07
N SER A 31 7.57 7.92 9.31
CA SER A 31 7.41 9.27 9.86
C SER A 31 8.74 9.92 10.19
N LEU A 32 9.76 9.12 10.54
CA LEU A 32 11.14 9.62 10.66
C LEU A 32 11.68 10.12 9.31
N LEU A 33 11.47 9.36 8.24
CA LEU A 33 11.90 9.74 6.90
C LEU A 33 11.20 11.01 6.41
N ALA A 34 9.87 11.08 6.59
CA ALA A 34 9.07 12.26 6.27
C ALA A 34 9.58 13.50 7.04
N ALA A 35 9.73 13.40 8.37
CA ALA A 35 10.24 14.48 9.21
C ALA A 35 11.63 14.97 8.77
N LYS A 36 12.55 14.04 8.47
CA LYS A 36 13.93 14.39 8.07
C LYS A 36 13.99 15.02 6.68
N SER A 37 13.12 14.59 5.77
CA SER A 37 13.09 15.12 4.40
C SER A 37 12.36 16.46 4.30
N GLY A 38 11.41 16.74 5.21
CA GLY A 38 10.52 17.90 5.12
C GLY A 38 9.52 17.84 3.95
N CYS A 39 9.49 16.74 3.20
CA CYS A 39 8.63 16.57 2.03
C CYS A 39 7.25 16.05 2.40
N CYS A 40 6.23 16.46 1.64
CA CYS A 40 4.90 15.85 1.73
C CYS A 40 4.94 14.39 1.28
N VAL A 41 4.15 13.54 1.94
CA VAL A 41 4.01 12.12 1.60
C VAL A 41 2.61 11.87 1.07
N ARG A 42 2.49 11.17 -0.06
CA ARG A 42 1.19 10.76 -0.62
C ARG A 42 0.92 9.30 -0.27
N PRO A 43 -0.25 8.96 0.29
CA PRO A 43 -0.65 7.56 0.43
C PRO A 43 -0.87 6.98 -0.97
N ALA A 44 -0.40 5.77 -1.19
CA ALA A 44 -0.60 5.06 -2.45
C ALA A 44 -0.91 3.59 -2.19
N VAL A 45 -1.81 3.03 -2.98
CA VAL A 45 -2.20 1.61 -2.92
C VAL A 45 -2.09 0.98 -4.29
N ILE A 46 -1.60 -0.25 -4.33
CA ILE A 46 -1.48 -1.06 -5.53
C ILE A 46 -2.27 -2.34 -5.29
N VAL A 47 -3.26 -2.60 -6.13
CA VAL A 47 -4.16 -3.76 -5.99
C VAL A 47 -4.11 -4.60 -7.26
N GLY A 48 -4.06 -5.93 -7.09
CA GLY A 48 -4.05 -6.90 -8.19
C GLY A 48 -2.67 -7.14 -8.82
N SER A 49 -1.61 -6.46 -8.38
CA SER A 49 -0.23 -6.69 -8.87
C SER A 49 0.26 -8.11 -8.63
N ASP A 50 -0.26 -8.77 -7.60
CA ASP A 50 0.05 -10.15 -7.28
C ASP A 50 -0.42 -11.16 -8.35
N GLN A 51 -1.27 -10.74 -9.31
CA GLN A 51 -1.70 -11.58 -10.43
C GLN A 51 -0.59 -11.82 -11.43
N LEU A 52 0.36 -10.89 -11.48
CA LEU A 52 1.52 -10.96 -12.36
C LEU A 52 2.51 -12.06 -11.94
N TYR A 53 2.43 -12.57 -10.71
CA TYR A 53 3.26 -13.68 -10.24
C TYR A 53 2.89 -15.05 -10.82
N VAL A 54 1.74 -15.17 -11.50
CA VAL A 54 1.31 -16.40 -12.17
C VAL A 54 1.47 -16.20 -13.68
N GLY A 55 2.44 -16.90 -14.29
CA GLY A 55 2.76 -16.73 -15.72
C GLY A 55 1.55 -16.87 -16.65
N ARG A 56 0.65 -17.83 -16.37
CA ARG A 56 -0.58 -18.03 -17.16
C ARG A 56 -1.53 -16.83 -17.12
N ASN A 57 -1.51 -16.00 -16.07
CA ASN A 57 -2.35 -14.82 -15.99
C ASN A 57 -1.92 -13.72 -16.95
N TRP A 58 -0.67 -13.71 -17.42
CA TRP A 58 -0.22 -12.74 -18.43
C TRP A 58 -1.03 -12.85 -19.74
N LEU A 59 -1.44 -14.05 -20.12
CA LEU A 59 -2.33 -14.30 -21.27
C LEU A 59 -3.76 -13.77 -21.05
N ARG A 60 -4.16 -13.56 -19.80
CA ARG A 60 -5.52 -13.09 -19.40
C ARG A 60 -5.59 -11.59 -19.11
N ARG A 61 -4.51 -10.83 -19.36
CA ARG A 61 -4.42 -9.38 -19.16
C ARG A 61 -4.90 -8.98 -17.75
N PRO A 62 -4.13 -9.33 -16.70
CA PRO A 62 -4.57 -9.15 -15.33
C PRO A 62 -4.72 -7.67 -15.01
N ARG A 63 -5.76 -7.34 -14.25
CA ARG A 63 -6.06 -5.96 -13.89
C ARG A 63 -5.23 -5.53 -12.68
N VAL A 64 -4.45 -4.47 -12.85
CA VAL A 64 -3.71 -3.79 -11.76
C VAL A 64 -4.27 -2.39 -11.61
N VAL A 65 -4.60 -2.00 -10.38
CA VAL A 65 -5.06 -0.65 -10.06
C VAL A 65 -4.04 -0.01 -9.14
N ILE A 66 -3.60 1.20 -9.51
CA ILE A 66 -2.75 2.06 -8.67
C ILE A 66 -3.58 3.30 -8.35
N ALA A 67 -3.79 3.57 -7.06
CA ALA A 67 -4.44 4.78 -6.61
C ALA A 67 -3.49 5.56 -5.69
N VAL A 68 -3.54 6.89 -5.80
CA VAL A 68 -2.70 7.81 -5.04
C VAL A 68 -3.60 8.88 -4.45
N GLY A 69 -3.54 9.03 -3.13
CA GLY A 69 -4.35 10.03 -2.42
C GLY A 69 -3.68 11.40 -2.34
N GLU A 70 -4.26 12.25 -1.51
CA GLU A 70 -3.82 13.62 -1.27
C GLU A 70 -2.51 13.66 -0.46
N PRO A 71 -1.66 14.68 -0.68
CA PRO A 71 -0.41 14.83 0.05
C PRO A 71 -0.65 15.18 1.52
N ILE A 72 0.09 14.51 2.40
CA ILE A 72 0.14 14.78 3.84
C ILE A 72 1.47 15.48 4.14
N SER A 73 1.39 16.69 4.67
CA SER A 73 2.58 17.46 5.09
C SER A 73 3.41 16.72 6.13
N ALA A 74 4.74 16.82 6.06
CA ALA A 74 5.64 16.16 6.99
C ALA A 74 5.34 16.54 8.47
N PRO A 75 5.53 15.61 9.42
CA PRO A 75 5.35 15.90 10.84
C PRO A 75 6.44 16.87 11.33
N ARG A 76 6.07 17.86 12.14
CA ARG A 76 6.97 18.94 12.60
C ARG A 76 7.77 18.56 13.84
N GLY A 77 7.21 17.73 14.73
CA GLY A 77 7.85 17.29 15.98
C GLY A 77 7.88 15.77 16.18
N LYS A 78 8.61 15.30 17.19
CA LYS A 78 8.61 13.87 17.59
C LYS A 78 7.22 13.42 18.07
N GLU A 79 6.54 14.28 18.83
CA GLU A 79 5.21 14.04 19.39
C GLU A 79 4.15 13.84 18.29
N ASP A 80 4.31 14.51 17.15
CA ASP A 80 3.42 14.38 16.00
C ASP A 80 3.60 13.08 15.22
N ARG A 81 4.75 12.39 15.35
CA ARG A 81 5.10 11.27 14.46
C ARG A 81 4.13 10.11 14.55
N LYS A 82 3.69 9.76 15.76
CA LYS A 82 2.73 8.67 15.95
C LYS A 82 1.39 9.02 15.30
N ARG A 83 0.84 10.18 15.64
CA ARG A 83 -0.42 10.68 15.06
C ARG A 83 -0.36 10.77 13.54
N TRP A 84 0.75 11.26 13.01
CA TRP A 84 0.99 11.34 11.57
C TRP A 84 1.07 9.96 10.91
N THR A 85 1.72 8.99 11.55
CA THR A 85 1.79 7.60 11.07
C THR A 85 0.40 6.96 11.06
N ASP A 86 -0.38 7.17 12.11
CA ASP A 86 -1.76 6.69 12.23
C ASP A 86 -2.68 7.34 11.17
N GLN A 87 -2.48 8.64 10.89
CA GLN A 87 -3.16 9.35 9.80
C GLN A 87 -2.82 8.75 8.44
N LEU A 88 -1.53 8.56 8.12
CA LEU A 88 -1.10 7.98 6.85
C LEU A 88 -1.70 6.57 6.66
N ALA A 89 -1.69 5.75 7.70
CA ALA A 89 -2.31 4.42 7.66
C ALA A 89 -3.83 4.49 7.42
N SER A 90 -4.52 5.42 8.07
CA SER A 90 -5.95 5.66 7.87
C SER A 90 -6.27 6.07 6.43
N GLU A 91 -5.51 7.02 5.86
CA GLU A 91 -5.71 7.47 4.48
C GLU A 91 -5.43 6.36 3.46
N MET A 92 -4.40 5.52 3.69
CA MET A 92 -4.17 4.34 2.84
C MET A 92 -5.35 3.36 2.88
N ARG A 93 -5.95 3.12 4.05
CA ARG A 93 -7.12 2.23 4.18
C ARG A 93 -8.36 2.80 3.51
N LYS A 94 -8.61 4.11 3.64
CA LYS A 94 -9.71 4.79 2.95
C LYS A 94 -9.56 4.66 1.43
N LEU A 95 -8.36 4.94 0.92
CA LEU A 95 -8.04 4.84 -0.50
C LEU A 95 -8.23 3.41 -1.02
N TYR A 96 -7.81 2.41 -0.25
CA TYR A 96 -8.03 1.00 -0.59
C TYR A 96 -9.51 0.61 -0.60
N ALA A 97 -10.29 1.03 0.40
CA ALA A 97 -11.73 0.79 0.45
C ALA A 97 -12.47 1.45 -0.72
N GLU A 98 -12.03 2.64 -1.13
CA GLU A 98 -12.54 3.32 -2.31
C GLU A 98 -12.22 2.55 -3.59
N VAL A 99 -10.98 2.14 -3.78
CA VAL A 99 -10.55 1.31 -4.93
C VAL A 99 -11.37 0.03 -5.01
N LYS A 100 -11.57 -0.67 -3.88
CA LYS A 100 -12.42 -1.88 -3.81
C LYS A 100 -13.84 -1.60 -4.32
N ARG A 101 -14.45 -0.50 -3.87
CA ARG A 101 -15.82 -0.11 -4.23
C ARG A 101 -15.95 0.32 -5.69
N SER A 102 -15.10 1.26 -6.11
CA SER A 102 -15.18 1.90 -7.44
C SER A 102 -14.86 0.94 -8.58
N HIS A 103 -14.00 -0.05 -8.33
CA HIS A 103 -13.59 -1.00 -9.36
C HIS A 103 -14.27 -2.36 -9.26
N ARG A 104 -15.21 -2.54 -8.31
CA ARG A 104 -15.90 -3.81 -8.01
C ARG A 104 -14.91 -4.98 -8.02
N LEU A 105 -13.84 -4.85 -7.25
CA LEU A 105 -12.81 -5.89 -7.19
C LEU A 105 -13.42 -7.10 -6.47
N GLU A 106 -13.87 -8.10 -7.24
CA GLU A 106 -14.34 -9.38 -6.73
C GLU A 106 -13.21 -10.12 -5.97
N ASP A 107 -13.56 -11.03 -5.05
CA ASP A 107 -12.63 -11.72 -4.14
C ASP A 107 -11.43 -12.39 -4.83
N VAL A 108 -11.54 -12.69 -6.13
CA VAL A 108 -10.45 -13.26 -6.94
C VAL A 108 -9.27 -12.30 -7.14
N VAL A 109 -9.49 -10.99 -6.97
CA VAL A 109 -8.51 -9.90 -7.19
C VAL A 109 -7.87 -9.42 -5.88
N LEU A 110 -8.33 -9.92 -4.73
CA LEU A 110 -7.78 -9.54 -3.44
C LEU A 110 -6.32 -10.01 -3.32
N PRO A 111 -5.46 -9.19 -2.67
CA PRO A 111 -4.05 -9.52 -2.51
C PRO A 111 -3.92 -10.82 -1.71
N LYS A 112 -3.38 -11.85 -2.37
CA LYS A 112 -2.92 -13.09 -1.75
C LYS A 112 -1.40 -13.03 -1.63
N THR A 113 -0.84 -13.81 -0.72
CA THR A 113 0.62 -13.92 -0.67
C THR A 113 1.16 -14.49 -2.00
N PRO A 114 2.37 -14.10 -2.45
CA PRO A 114 3.00 -14.72 -3.61
C PRO A 114 3.09 -16.25 -3.51
N GLN A 115 3.30 -16.79 -2.29
CA GLN A 115 3.33 -18.24 -2.07
C GLN A 115 1.98 -18.92 -2.34
N GLU A 116 0.87 -18.30 -1.95
CA GLU A 116 -0.49 -18.82 -2.24
C GLU A 116 -0.80 -18.77 -3.73
N ARG A 117 -0.38 -17.70 -4.42
CA ARG A 117 -0.54 -17.57 -5.87
C ARG A 117 0.28 -18.61 -6.64
N TRP A 118 1.50 -18.89 -6.20
CA TRP A 118 2.33 -19.94 -6.82
C TRP A 118 1.79 -21.35 -6.60
N LYS A 119 1.16 -21.64 -5.45
CA LYS A 119 0.50 -22.93 -5.22
C LYS A 119 -0.74 -23.12 -6.10
N ALA A 120 -1.52 -22.05 -6.32
CA ALA A 120 -2.72 -22.09 -7.16
C ALA A 120 -2.42 -22.08 -8.68
N GLY A 121 -1.20 -21.74 -9.07
CA GLY A 121 -0.76 -21.67 -10.47
C GLY A 121 -0.02 -22.91 -10.99
N ARG A 122 0.15 -23.95 -10.16
CA ARG A 122 0.62 -25.27 -10.60
C ARG A 122 -0.54 -26.11 -11.12
#